data_AF-A0A7X7Q3C9-F1
#
_entry.id   AF-A0A7X7Q3C9-F1
#
_cell.length_a   1.000
_cell.length_b   1.000
_cell.length_c   1.000
_cell.angle_alpha   90.00
_cell.angle_beta   90.00
_cell.angle_gamma   90.00
#
_symmetry.space_group_name_H-M   'P 1'
#
loop_
_entity.id
_entity.type
_entity.pdbx_description
1 polymer ?
#
loop_
_entity_poly.entity_id
_entity_poly.type
_entity_poly.pdbx_seq_one_letter_code
_entity_poly.pdbx_strand_id
1 'polypeptide(L)'
;MKIKISLIIFFSLMMLALTNIKVNAVEFVTYNNANRTGTYAETFNKVIVEFSDRLAAEDVKTKLKITDNANNQLEVLRILALNDIAGFASRYQVDLKNNLDKTKTYKAIYEDLFVEIDIDNSAPYISYTNNVRNDMNRYDERENIFLVQGTTQNIFERLFEEKMRFNIFDYLRINIVDNRDGSLVDEMVIENLPNPYKPGTYVVKIKATDSWSNEAVQEFTFKVLKSNDKTDLVINIAAFTGMGIIIGLSVFFILRKRSVGRN
;
A
#
# COMPACT_ATOMS: atom_id res chain seq x y z
N MET A 1 15.57 -28.16 74.00
CA MET A 1 16.92 -28.05 73.43
C MET A 1 16.80 -27.94 71.92
N LYS A 2 17.56 -27.02 71.33
CA LYS A 2 17.45 -26.51 69.96
C LYS A 2 18.30 -27.36 68.99
N ILE A 3 17.91 -27.44 67.71
CA ILE A 3 18.75 -27.65 66.49
C ILE A 3 19.03 -29.15 66.14
N LYS A 4 19.00 -29.69 64.90
CA LYS A 4 19.40 -29.19 63.55
C LYS A 4 18.74 -29.99 62.40
N ILE A 5 18.63 -29.31 61.26
CA ILE A 5 18.21 -29.72 59.91
C ILE A 5 19.23 -30.67 59.23
N SER A 6 18.76 -31.60 58.38
CA SER A 6 19.49 -31.97 57.14
C SER A 6 18.53 -32.42 56.04
N LEU A 7 18.36 -31.50 55.11
CA LEU A 7 17.74 -31.61 53.80
C LEU A 7 18.78 -32.27 52.88
N ILE A 8 18.53 -33.51 52.43
CA ILE A 8 19.31 -34.13 51.35
C ILE A 8 18.58 -33.85 50.05
N ILE A 9 19.22 -32.98 49.27
CA ILE A 9 18.85 -32.53 47.94
C ILE A 9 19.18 -33.69 46.98
N PHE A 10 18.16 -34.34 46.41
CA PHE A 10 18.35 -35.14 45.20
C PHE A 10 18.33 -34.21 44.00
N PHE A 11 19.53 -33.76 43.64
CA PHE A 11 19.80 -33.03 42.41
C PHE A 11 19.56 -33.97 41.22
N SER A 12 18.78 -33.47 40.27
CA SER A 12 19.02 -33.67 38.84
C SER A 12 18.95 -35.10 38.29
N LEU A 13 17.72 -35.52 38.01
CA LEU A 13 17.43 -36.19 36.74
C LEU A 13 16.97 -35.12 35.74
N MET A 14 17.82 -34.11 35.53
CA MET A 14 17.69 -33.17 34.44
C MET A 14 18.25 -33.86 33.18
N MET A 15 17.43 -34.72 32.58
CA MET A 15 17.71 -35.29 31.27
C MET A 15 16.53 -34.97 30.35
N LEU A 16 16.72 -33.91 29.57
CA LEU A 16 16.13 -33.65 28.26
C LEU A 16 14.75 -34.29 28.02
N ALA A 17 13.70 -33.68 28.56
CA ALA A 17 12.57 -33.41 27.69
C ALA A 17 12.94 -32.09 27.00
N LEU A 18 13.54 -32.18 25.79
CA LEU A 18 13.38 -31.11 24.81
C LEU A 18 11.88 -31.09 24.50
N THR A 19 11.11 -30.42 25.37
CA THR A 19 9.75 -30.04 25.06
C THR A 19 9.87 -29.15 23.83
N ASN A 20 9.23 -29.56 22.73
CA ASN A 20 9.21 -28.80 21.49
C ASN A 20 8.28 -27.58 21.68
N ILE A 21 8.60 -26.75 22.67
CA ILE A 21 7.92 -25.50 22.94
C ILE A 21 8.27 -24.58 21.77
N LYS A 22 7.25 -24.13 21.07
CA LYS A 22 7.35 -23.12 20.02
C LYS A 22 6.33 -22.04 20.32
N VAL A 23 6.68 -20.80 20.04
CA VAL A 23 5.69 -19.72 20.00
C VAL A 23 5.13 -19.65 18.58
N ASN A 24 3.83 -19.93 18.40
CA ASN A 24 3.19 -20.13 17.10
C ASN A 24 2.77 -18.83 16.44
N ALA A 25 2.23 -17.89 17.23
CA ALA A 25 1.69 -16.65 16.72
C ALA A 25 1.76 -15.61 17.81
N VAL A 26 2.04 -14.38 17.40
CA VAL A 26 1.77 -13.22 18.21
C VAL A 26 0.93 -12.20 17.49
N GLU A 27 -0.24 -11.97 18.08
CA GLU A 27 -1.21 -11.01 17.59
C GLU A 27 -1.18 -9.79 18.48
N PHE A 28 -1.02 -8.63 17.83
CA PHE A 28 -1.25 -7.36 18.48
C PHE A 28 -2.76 -7.13 18.62
N VAL A 29 -3.23 -7.11 19.87
CA VAL A 29 -4.63 -6.81 20.19
C VAL A 29 -4.69 -5.43 20.84
N THR A 30 -5.25 -4.47 20.11
CA THR A 30 -5.54 -3.14 20.67
C THR A 30 -6.78 -3.23 21.57
N TYR A 31 -6.68 -2.86 22.85
CA TYR A 31 -7.84 -2.82 23.76
C TYR A 31 -8.13 -1.38 24.23
N ASN A 32 -9.28 -0.84 23.82
CA ASN A 32 -9.83 0.39 24.40
C ASN A 32 -10.88 0.02 25.46
N ASN A 33 -10.63 0.33 26.73
CA ASN A 33 -11.51 -0.05 27.83
C ASN A 33 -12.69 0.94 27.96
N ALA A 34 -13.80 0.68 27.25
CA ALA A 34 -14.92 1.61 27.13
C ALA A 34 -15.76 1.85 28.42
N ASN A 35 -15.53 1.12 29.53
CA ASN A 35 -16.37 1.19 30.74
C ASN A 35 -15.76 1.97 31.93
N ARG A 36 -14.77 2.85 31.70
CA ARG A 36 -14.24 3.76 32.72
C ARG A 36 -14.25 5.20 32.23
N THR A 37 -15.28 5.95 32.58
CA THR A 37 -15.34 7.42 32.39
C THR A 37 -14.56 8.11 33.52
N GLY A 38 -13.48 8.84 33.20
CA GLY A 38 -12.67 9.65 34.15
C GLY A 38 -11.15 9.62 33.88
N THR A 39 -10.37 10.43 34.60
CA THR A 39 -8.91 10.71 34.45
C THR A 39 -7.95 9.52 34.66
N TYR A 40 -8.42 8.27 34.59
CA TYR A 40 -7.67 7.06 34.96
C TYR A 40 -7.90 5.87 34.00
N ALA A 41 -8.13 6.14 32.72
CA ALA A 41 -8.15 5.09 31.69
C ALA A 41 -6.71 4.78 31.24
N GLU A 42 -6.11 3.73 31.77
CA GLU A 42 -4.79 3.25 31.33
C GLU A 42 -4.94 2.52 29.98
N THR A 43 -4.21 2.98 28.96
CA THR A 43 -4.09 2.28 27.67
C THR A 43 -2.89 1.33 27.74
N PHE A 44 -3.13 0.07 27.41
CA PHE A 44 -2.10 -0.96 27.40
C PHE A 44 -2.27 -1.82 26.16
N ASN A 45 -1.16 -2.25 25.54
CA ASN A 45 -1.29 -3.21 24.44
C ASN A 45 -1.45 -4.60 25.00
N LYS A 46 -2.28 -5.38 24.32
CA LYS A 46 -2.37 -6.81 24.55
C LYS A 46 -1.63 -7.54 23.46
N VAL A 47 -0.85 -8.49 23.89
CA VAL A 47 -0.08 -9.36 23.02
C VAL A 47 -0.55 -10.76 23.30
N ILE A 48 -1.14 -11.41 22.30
CA ILE A 48 -1.53 -12.82 22.44
C ILE A 48 -0.35 -13.65 22.02
N VAL A 49 0.17 -14.47 22.92
CA VAL A 49 1.29 -15.35 22.71
C VAL A 49 0.75 -16.78 22.73
N GLU A 50 0.79 -17.45 21.58
CA GLU A 50 0.37 -18.84 21.46
C GLU A 50 1.59 -19.76 21.42
N PHE A 51 1.51 -20.88 22.13
CA PHE A 51 2.52 -21.93 22.19
C PHE A 51 2.00 -23.22 21.55
N SER A 52 2.90 -24.02 21.00
CA SER A 52 2.60 -25.35 20.43
C SER A 52 2.05 -26.34 21.46
N ASP A 53 2.53 -26.25 22.69
CA ASP A 53 2.17 -27.13 23.80
C ASP A 53 1.53 -26.33 24.93
N ARG A 54 0.84 -27.03 25.84
CA ARG A 54 0.37 -26.40 27.07
C ARG A 54 1.52 -26.29 28.07
N LEU A 55 1.78 -25.08 28.54
CA LEU A 55 2.83 -24.76 29.49
C LEU A 55 2.23 -24.44 30.86
N ALA A 56 3.02 -24.62 31.91
CA ALA A 56 2.61 -24.22 33.25
C ALA A 56 2.45 -22.69 33.30
N ALA A 57 1.30 -22.21 33.79
CA ALA A 57 0.98 -20.79 33.77
C ALA A 57 1.97 -19.94 34.57
N GLU A 58 2.45 -20.46 35.70
CA GLU A 58 3.44 -19.76 36.54
C GLU A 58 4.82 -19.67 35.88
N ASP A 59 5.22 -20.70 35.12
CA ASP A 59 6.46 -20.67 34.35
C ASP A 59 6.39 -19.59 33.26
N VAL A 60 5.27 -19.53 32.52
CA VAL A 60 5.07 -18.49 31.49
C VAL A 60 5.04 -17.09 32.09
N LYS A 61 4.35 -16.87 33.22
CA LYS A 61 4.31 -15.55 33.88
C LYS A 61 5.68 -15.04 34.31
N THR A 62 6.59 -15.94 34.69
CA THR A 62 7.91 -15.55 35.20
C THR A 62 8.96 -15.43 34.10
N LYS A 63 8.80 -16.18 33.01
CA LYS A 63 9.81 -16.29 31.95
C LYS A 63 9.45 -15.54 30.67
N LEU A 64 8.16 -15.30 30.40
CA LEU A 64 7.71 -14.55 29.22
C LEU A 64 7.98 -13.05 29.40
N LYS A 65 8.64 -12.46 28.41
CA LYS A 65 9.00 -11.05 28.35
C LYS A 65 8.53 -10.49 27.03
N ILE A 66 7.99 -9.28 27.04
CA ILE A 66 7.82 -8.52 25.82
C ILE A 66 8.92 -7.47 25.78
N THR A 67 9.57 -7.33 24.65
CA THR A 67 10.64 -6.35 24.47
C THR A 67 10.38 -5.51 23.23
N ASP A 68 10.92 -4.30 23.23
CA ASP A 68 11.16 -3.58 21.99
C ASP A 68 12.32 -4.22 21.20
N ASN A 69 12.63 -3.63 20.05
CA ASN A 69 13.75 -4.07 19.23
C ASN A 69 15.13 -3.96 19.91
N ALA A 70 15.29 -3.10 20.91
CA ALA A 70 16.53 -2.95 21.66
C ALA A 70 16.65 -3.95 22.83
N ASN A 71 15.73 -4.93 22.90
CA ASN A 71 15.56 -5.86 24.01
C ASN A 71 15.31 -5.14 25.35
N ASN A 72 14.90 -3.87 25.31
CA ASN A 72 14.40 -3.23 26.50
C ASN A 72 13.10 -3.94 26.82
N GLN A 73 13.09 -4.58 27.99
CA GLN A 73 11.90 -5.21 28.47
C GLN A 73 10.83 -4.14 28.64
N LEU A 74 9.77 -4.30 27.87
CA LEU A 74 8.58 -3.49 28.02
C LEU A 74 7.96 -3.85 29.36
N GLU A 75 7.48 -2.83 30.04
CA GLU A 75 6.87 -3.03 31.34
C GLU A 75 5.57 -3.83 31.16
N VAL A 76 5.58 -5.08 31.64
CA VAL A 76 4.43 -5.98 31.64
C VAL A 76 3.65 -5.77 32.93
N LEU A 77 2.37 -5.44 32.80
CA LEU A 77 1.47 -5.27 33.95
C LEU A 77 1.06 -6.63 34.52
N ARG A 78 0.75 -7.58 33.62
CA ARG A 78 0.39 -8.96 33.98
C ARG A 78 0.41 -9.87 32.76
N ILE A 79 0.47 -11.17 33.04
CA ILE A 79 0.31 -12.25 32.07
C ILE A 79 -0.83 -13.17 32.54
N LEU A 80 -1.77 -13.47 31.65
CA LEU A 80 -2.93 -14.31 31.91
C LEU A 80 -2.89 -15.55 31.03
N ALA A 81 -3.05 -16.73 31.63
CA ALA A 81 -3.23 -17.98 30.91
C ALA A 81 -4.65 -18.05 30.35
N LEU A 82 -4.78 -18.34 29.05
CA LEU A 82 -6.06 -18.47 28.36
C LEU A 82 -6.40 -19.95 28.22
N ASN A 83 -7.65 -20.31 28.52
CA ASN A 83 -8.13 -21.70 28.53
C ASN A 83 -7.28 -22.61 29.43
N ASP A 84 -6.91 -22.10 30.61
CA ASP A 84 -6.17 -22.84 31.63
C ASP A 84 -6.94 -24.10 32.06
N ILE A 85 -6.28 -25.24 31.96
CA ILE A 85 -6.75 -26.53 32.47
C ILE A 85 -5.68 -27.06 33.42
N ALA A 86 -6.03 -27.10 34.71
CA ALA A 86 -5.17 -27.61 35.78
C ALA A 86 -3.81 -26.89 35.92
N GLY A 87 -3.75 -25.60 35.63
CA GLY A 87 -2.54 -24.77 35.70
C GLY A 87 -1.74 -24.73 34.40
N PHE A 88 -2.28 -25.27 33.30
CA PHE A 88 -1.61 -25.36 32.00
C PHE A 88 -2.42 -24.71 30.89
N ALA A 89 -1.76 -23.92 30.05
CA ALA A 89 -2.37 -23.25 28.90
C ALA A 89 -1.41 -23.20 27.70
N SER A 90 -1.96 -23.11 26.49
CA SER A 90 -1.16 -22.88 25.27
C SER A 90 -1.29 -21.46 24.74
N ARG A 91 -2.21 -20.64 25.26
CA ARG A 91 -2.38 -19.25 24.82
C ARG A 91 -2.28 -18.34 26.02
N TYR A 92 -1.59 -17.22 25.86
CA TYR A 92 -1.34 -16.28 26.93
C TYR A 92 -1.60 -14.86 26.45
N GLN A 93 -2.25 -14.09 27.31
CA GLN A 93 -2.39 -12.66 27.10
C GLN A 93 -1.33 -11.94 27.94
N VAL A 94 -0.56 -11.07 27.29
CA VAL A 94 0.41 -10.19 27.95
C VAL A 94 -0.08 -8.75 27.87
N ASP A 95 -0.28 -8.14 29.02
CA ASP A 95 -0.73 -6.75 29.14
C ASP A 95 0.49 -5.84 29.35
N LEU A 96 0.75 -4.92 28.41
CA LEU A 96 1.91 -4.02 28.42
C LEU A 96 1.55 -2.61 28.85
N LYS A 97 2.23 -2.06 29.85
CA LYS A 97 1.94 -0.74 30.42
C LYS A 97 1.97 0.40 29.40
N ASN A 98 2.88 0.35 28.43
CA ASN A 98 3.05 1.40 27.43
C ASN A 98 2.60 0.91 26.05
N ASN A 99 1.93 1.79 25.31
CA ASN A 99 1.52 1.56 23.92
C ASN A 99 2.72 1.21 23.01
N LEU A 100 2.50 0.27 22.09
CA LEU A 100 3.46 -0.11 21.07
C LEU A 100 3.43 0.99 20.01
N ASP A 101 4.59 1.53 19.69
CA ASP A 101 4.78 2.46 18.61
C ASP A 101 4.63 1.70 17.29
N LYS A 102 3.64 2.11 16.52
CA LYS A 102 3.26 1.52 15.23
C LYS A 102 4.38 1.60 14.17
N THR A 103 5.41 2.41 14.42
CA THR A 103 6.63 2.48 13.61
C THR A 103 7.76 1.57 14.10
N LYS A 104 7.55 0.85 15.21
CA LYS A 104 8.57 0.04 15.90
C LYS A 104 8.17 -1.42 16.01
N THR A 105 9.17 -2.28 16.10
CA THR A 105 8.99 -3.73 16.22
C THR A 105 9.13 -4.21 17.66
N TYR A 106 8.48 -5.34 17.93
CA TYR A 106 8.38 -5.89 19.27
C TYR A 106 8.49 -7.41 19.25
N LYS A 107 8.89 -8.00 20.38
CA LYS A 107 9.07 -9.46 20.52
C LYS A 107 8.43 -9.98 21.79
N ALA A 108 7.86 -11.16 21.71
CA ALA A 108 7.55 -11.99 22.87
C ALA A 108 8.64 -13.05 23.04
N ILE A 109 9.29 -13.11 24.21
CA ILE A 109 10.42 -13.98 24.53
C ILE A 109 10.06 -14.87 25.72
N TYR A 110 10.12 -16.19 25.58
CA TYR A 110 9.93 -17.14 26.66
C TYR A 110 11.15 -18.06 26.76
N GLU A 111 11.86 -18.01 27.89
CA GLU A 111 13.18 -18.66 28.05
C GLU A 111 14.13 -18.23 26.92
N ASP A 112 14.57 -19.20 26.11
CA ASP A 112 15.45 -18.98 24.97
C ASP A 112 14.67 -18.83 23.63
N LEU A 113 13.33 -18.82 23.65
CA LEU A 113 12.44 -18.77 22.47
C LEU A 113 11.83 -17.38 22.28
N PHE A 114 11.58 -16.96 21.03
CA PHE A 114 10.83 -15.71 20.76
C PHE A 114 10.00 -15.74 19.48
N VAL A 115 9.04 -14.81 19.38
CA VAL A 115 8.32 -14.47 18.14
C VAL A 115 8.07 -12.96 18.09
N GLU A 116 8.08 -12.41 16.88
CA GLU A 116 7.78 -10.99 16.66
C GLU A 116 6.28 -10.73 16.76
N ILE A 117 5.96 -9.55 17.27
CA ILE A 117 4.60 -9.07 17.33
C ILE A 117 4.29 -8.45 15.97
N ASP A 118 3.28 -8.99 15.28
CA ASP A 118 2.83 -8.44 14.03
C ASP A 118 2.16 -7.07 14.26
N ILE A 119 2.99 -6.07 13.99
CA ILE A 119 2.76 -4.63 13.90
C ILE A 119 1.55 -4.23 13.12
N ASP A 120 1.62 -4.53 11.81
CA ASP A 120 0.81 -4.26 10.61
C ASP A 120 1.41 -4.99 9.42
N ASN A 121 0.63 -5.75 8.65
CA ASN A 121 1.18 -6.69 7.67
C ASN A 121 0.42 -6.85 6.36
N SER A 122 -0.72 -6.20 6.22
CA SER A 122 -1.51 -6.42 5.02
C SER A 122 -1.31 -5.23 4.10
N ALA A 123 -1.11 -5.51 2.81
CA ALA A 123 -0.98 -4.47 1.81
C ALA A 123 -2.34 -3.85 1.48
N PRO A 124 -2.33 -2.63 0.94
CA PRO A 124 -3.51 -2.04 0.37
C PRO A 124 -4.13 -2.93 -0.69
N TYR A 125 -5.44 -2.97 -0.73
CA TYR A 125 -6.20 -3.61 -1.77
C TYR A 125 -6.59 -2.57 -2.84
N ILE A 126 -6.03 -2.71 -4.04
CA ILE A 126 -6.42 -1.92 -5.21
C ILE A 126 -7.56 -2.63 -5.96
N SER A 127 -8.65 -1.91 -6.14
CA SER A 127 -9.82 -2.32 -6.91
C SER A 127 -10.14 -1.28 -7.99
N TYR A 128 -10.77 -1.72 -9.08
CA TYR A 128 -11.14 -0.83 -10.17
C TYR A 128 -12.40 -1.27 -10.90
N THR A 129 -13.05 -0.32 -11.55
CA THR A 129 -14.12 -0.54 -12.54
C THR A 129 -13.70 0.07 -13.87
N ASN A 130 -13.81 -0.73 -14.94
CA ASN A 130 -13.67 -0.23 -16.30
C ASN A 130 -14.97 0.51 -16.70
N ASN A 131 -14.91 1.85 -16.75
CA ASN A 131 -16.06 2.70 -17.09
C ASN A 131 -16.43 2.65 -18.58
N VAL A 132 -15.52 2.17 -19.42
CA VAL A 132 -15.66 2.13 -20.88
C VAL A 132 -15.77 0.72 -21.43
N ARG A 133 -16.06 -0.28 -20.57
CA ARG A 133 -16.09 -1.70 -20.96
C ARG A 133 -16.98 -2.00 -22.16
N ASN A 134 -18.10 -1.28 -22.28
CA ASN A 134 -19.07 -1.46 -23.37
C ASN A 134 -18.83 -0.52 -24.56
N ASP A 135 -17.81 0.33 -24.51
CA ASP A 135 -17.44 1.24 -25.59
C ASP A 135 -16.30 0.62 -26.41
N MET A 136 -16.66 -0.02 -27.52
CA MET A 136 -15.71 -0.66 -28.44
C MET A 136 -14.70 0.30 -29.07
N ASN A 137 -14.93 1.62 -29.02
CA ASN A 137 -13.96 2.61 -29.50
C ASN A 137 -12.91 2.98 -28.43
N ARG A 138 -13.18 2.64 -27.17
CA ARG A 138 -12.37 3.01 -26.00
C ARG A 138 -11.84 1.80 -25.23
N TYR A 139 -12.29 0.59 -25.54
CA TYR A 139 -11.84 -0.65 -24.92
C TYR A 139 -11.94 -1.83 -25.88
N ASP A 140 -10.84 -2.58 -25.99
CA ASP A 140 -10.77 -3.88 -26.64
C ASP A 140 -10.84 -4.97 -25.56
N GLU A 141 -11.99 -5.64 -25.46
CA GLU A 141 -12.22 -6.69 -24.46
C GLU A 141 -11.41 -7.97 -24.70
N ARG A 142 -11.01 -8.24 -25.96
CA ARG A 142 -10.30 -9.46 -26.32
C ARG A 142 -8.85 -9.39 -25.87
N GLU A 143 -8.26 -8.23 -26.06
CA GLU A 143 -6.88 -7.95 -25.66
C GLU A 143 -6.78 -7.31 -24.26
N ASN A 144 -7.92 -6.94 -23.65
CA ASN A 144 -8.00 -6.18 -22.40
C ASN A 144 -7.19 -4.87 -22.45
N ILE A 145 -7.37 -4.10 -23.53
CA ILE A 145 -6.63 -2.86 -23.79
C ILE A 145 -7.58 -1.68 -23.86
N PHE A 146 -7.24 -0.60 -23.16
CA PHE A 146 -7.92 0.69 -23.29
C PHE A 146 -7.43 1.43 -24.53
N LEU A 147 -8.36 1.93 -25.33
CA LEU A 147 -8.08 2.62 -26.59
C LEU A 147 -8.20 4.12 -26.38
N VAL A 148 -7.15 4.85 -26.73
CA VAL A 148 -7.10 6.31 -26.66
C VAL A 148 -6.98 6.85 -28.08
N GLN A 149 -7.89 7.74 -28.48
CA GLN A 149 -7.80 8.40 -29.77
C GLN A 149 -6.62 9.37 -29.76
N GLY A 150 -5.70 9.22 -30.70
CA GLY A 150 -4.60 10.16 -30.86
C GLY A 150 -5.08 11.50 -31.41
N THR A 151 -4.38 12.57 -31.03
CA THR A 151 -4.62 13.94 -31.51
C THR A 151 -3.39 14.47 -32.26
N THR A 152 -3.62 15.39 -33.19
CA THR A 152 -2.56 16.10 -33.91
C THR A 152 -2.20 17.36 -33.12
N GLN A 153 -0.95 17.47 -32.68
CA GLN A 153 -0.49 18.67 -31.98
C GLN A 153 -0.35 19.83 -32.98
N ASN A 154 -1.15 20.88 -32.83
CA ASN A 154 -0.96 22.07 -33.67
C ASN A 154 0.15 22.99 -33.10
N ILE A 155 0.67 23.89 -33.95
CA ILE A 155 1.78 24.78 -33.58
C ILE A 155 1.38 25.73 -32.44
N PHE A 156 0.09 26.07 -32.32
CA PHE A 156 -0.43 26.93 -31.26
C PHE A 156 -0.38 26.22 -29.89
N GLU A 157 -0.86 24.99 -29.77
CA GLU A 157 -0.81 24.16 -28.54
C GLU A 157 0.62 23.91 -28.05
N ARG A 158 1.59 23.82 -28.96
CA ARG A 158 3.02 23.77 -28.62
C ARG A 158 3.53 25.05 -27.97
N LEU A 159 3.01 26.20 -28.39
CA LEU A 159 3.47 27.53 -27.96
C LEU A 159 2.78 28.00 -26.68
N PHE A 160 1.57 27.53 -26.41
CA PHE A 160 0.77 27.96 -25.24
C PHE A 160 0.71 26.94 -24.10
N GLU A 161 1.39 25.79 -24.23
CA GLU A 161 1.41 24.71 -23.21
C GLU A 161 0.02 24.26 -22.68
N GLU A 162 -1.06 24.58 -23.39
CA GLU A 162 -2.39 24.02 -23.10
C GLU A 162 -2.40 22.54 -23.47
N LYS A 163 -1.81 21.74 -22.59
CA LYS A 163 -1.84 20.29 -22.67
C LYS A 163 -3.29 19.86 -22.47
N MET A 164 -3.95 19.37 -23.52
CA MET A 164 -4.92 18.28 -23.31
C MET A 164 -4.16 17.14 -22.62
N ARG A 165 -4.30 17.07 -21.30
CA ARG A 165 -3.73 15.99 -20.49
C ARG A 165 -4.68 14.82 -20.57
N PHE A 166 -4.14 13.64 -20.90
CA PHE A 166 -4.89 12.40 -20.76
C PHE A 166 -5.38 12.28 -19.31
N ASN A 167 -6.67 12.03 -19.14
CA ASN A 167 -7.28 11.79 -17.83
C ASN A 167 -7.66 10.31 -17.72
N ILE A 168 -6.97 9.60 -16.83
CA ILE A 168 -7.23 8.17 -16.58
C ILE A 168 -8.64 7.92 -16.02
N PHE A 169 -9.21 8.87 -15.29
CA PHE A 169 -10.51 8.72 -14.64
C PHE A 169 -11.69 8.69 -15.63
N ASP A 170 -11.46 9.14 -16.86
CA ASP A 170 -12.44 9.00 -17.94
C ASP A 170 -12.61 7.54 -18.38
N TYR A 171 -11.66 6.66 -18.03
CA TYR A 171 -11.63 5.23 -18.39
C TYR A 171 -11.83 4.32 -17.19
N LEU A 172 -11.28 4.70 -16.04
CA LEU A 172 -11.25 3.88 -14.84
C LEU A 172 -11.86 4.61 -13.65
N ARG A 173 -12.67 3.90 -12.87
CA ARG A 173 -12.96 4.27 -11.49
C ARG A 173 -12.06 3.42 -10.60
N ILE A 174 -11.13 4.05 -9.88
CA ILE A 174 -10.15 3.38 -9.01
C ILE A 174 -10.59 3.55 -7.55
N ASN A 175 -10.41 2.50 -6.76
CA ASN A 175 -10.59 2.53 -5.33
C ASN A 175 -9.49 1.71 -4.66
N ILE A 176 -8.80 2.29 -3.70
CA ILE A 176 -7.66 1.69 -3.00
C ILE A 176 -8.00 1.71 -1.53
N VAL A 177 -7.96 0.54 -0.88
CA VAL A 177 -8.33 0.39 0.53
C VAL A 177 -7.34 -0.52 1.24
N ASP A 178 -6.71 -0.06 2.30
CA ASP A 178 -5.85 -0.89 3.15
C ASP A 178 -6.57 -1.34 4.43
N ASN A 179 -6.16 -2.48 5.02
CA ASN A 179 -6.80 -3.00 6.23
C ASN A 179 -6.59 -2.09 7.45
N ARG A 180 -5.56 -1.23 7.43
CA ARG A 180 -5.14 -0.39 8.55
C ARG A 180 -5.12 1.09 8.24
N ASP A 181 -4.95 1.45 6.96
CA ASP A 181 -4.97 2.84 6.52
C ASP A 181 -6.25 3.29 5.81
N GLY A 182 -7.13 2.36 5.42
CA GLY A 182 -8.38 2.71 4.76
C GLY A 182 -8.16 3.24 3.35
N SER A 183 -8.93 4.25 2.93
CA SER A 183 -8.86 4.73 1.55
C SER A 183 -7.56 5.46 1.28
N LEU A 184 -6.73 4.88 0.42
CA LEU A 184 -5.45 5.46 -0.02
C LEU A 184 -5.54 6.03 -1.45
N VAL A 185 -6.76 6.32 -1.91
CA VAL A 185 -7.01 6.83 -3.27
C VAL A 185 -6.34 8.18 -3.51
N ASP A 186 -6.36 9.09 -2.52
CA ASP A 186 -5.75 10.41 -2.65
C ASP A 186 -4.22 10.38 -2.52
N GLU A 187 -3.69 9.29 -1.96
CA GLU A 187 -2.25 9.04 -1.77
C GLU A 187 -1.67 8.18 -2.91
N MET A 188 -2.50 7.81 -3.89
CA MET A 188 -2.07 6.98 -4.99
C MET A 188 -1.14 7.73 -5.94
N VAL A 189 -0.18 7.00 -6.47
CA VAL A 189 0.75 7.49 -7.49
C VAL A 189 0.40 6.84 -8.83
N ILE A 190 0.23 7.66 -9.86
CA ILE A 190 -0.04 7.20 -11.22
C ILE A 190 1.14 7.50 -12.12
N GLU A 191 1.65 6.48 -12.80
CA GLU A 191 2.84 6.56 -13.64
C GLU A 191 2.55 6.20 -15.10
N ASN A 192 3.38 6.70 -16.02
CA ASN A 192 3.33 6.40 -17.45
C ASN A 192 1.99 6.70 -18.14
N LEU A 193 1.33 7.79 -17.72
CA LEU A 193 0.12 8.27 -18.38
C LEU A 193 0.34 8.42 -19.90
N PRO A 194 -0.57 7.89 -20.74
CA PRO A 194 -0.51 7.99 -22.19
C PRO A 194 -0.35 9.43 -22.65
N ASN A 195 0.51 9.62 -23.65
CA ASN A 195 0.60 10.88 -24.37
C ASN A 195 -0.30 10.78 -25.62
N PRO A 196 -1.41 11.52 -25.70
CA PRO A 196 -2.36 11.38 -26.80
C PRO A 196 -1.81 11.91 -28.14
N TYR A 197 -0.67 12.61 -28.15
CA TYR A 197 0.02 13.06 -29.38
C TYR A 197 1.02 12.02 -29.91
N LYS A 198 1.29 10.95 -29.16
CA LYS A 198 2.28 9.92 -29.51
C LYS A 198 1.59 8.57 -29.60
N PRO A 199 1.26 8.12 -30.83
CA PRO A 199 0.73 6.79 -31.04
C PRO A 199 1.69 5.73 -30.52
N GLY A 200 1.15 4.74 -29.82
CA GLY A 200 1.96 3.74 -29.11
C GLY A 200 1.17 3.01 -28.04
N THR A 201 1.81 2.02 -27.43
CA THR A 201 1.25 1.28 -26.29
C THR A 201 1.93 1.76 -25.02
N TYR A 202 1.14 1.97 -23.98
CA TYR A 202 1.52 2.52 -22.68
C TYR A 202 1.02 1.57 -21.60
N VAL A 203 1.89 1.26 -20.64
CA VAL A 203 1.50 0.53 -19.43
C VAL A 203 1.43 1.53 -18.29
N VAL A 204 0.21 1.86 -17.89
CA VAL A 204 -0.06 2.77 -16.77
C VAL A 204 -0.02 1.98 -15.49
N LYS A 205 0.71 2.51 -14.50
CA LYS A 205 0.81 1.89 -13.18
C LYS A 205 0.09 2.77 -12.16
N ILE A 206 -0.70 2.14 -11.31
CA ILE A 206 -1.29 2.75 -10.12
C ILE A 206 -0.65 2.09 -8.93
N LYS A 207 -0.08 2.91 -8.06
CA LYS A 207 0.58 2.48 -6.83
C LYS A 207 -0.08 3.13 -5.63
N ALA A 208 -0.21 2.40 -4.53
CA ALA A 208 -0.50 2.98 -3.23
C ALA A 208 0.38 2.36 -2.15
N THR A 209 0.67 3.18 -1.15
CA THR A 209 1.51 2.84 -0.01
C THR A 209 0.73 3.27 1.23
N ASP A 210 0.61 2.37 2.20
CA ASP A 210 -0.08 2.58 3.47
C ASP A 210 0.84 3.32 4.48
N SER A 211 0.35 3.75 5.63
CA SER A 211 1.14 4.50 6.63
C SER A 211 2.09 3.62 7.45
N TRP A 212 1.91 2.30 7.37
CA TRP A 212 2.87 1.29 7.81
C TRP A 212 3.81 0.83 6.67
N SER A 213 3.77 1.53 5.52
CA SER A 213 4.51 1.28 4.29
C SER A 213 4.23 -0.04 3.56
N ASN A 214 3.10 -0.71 3.81
CA ASN A 214 2.66 -1.81 2.97
C ASN A 214 2.20 -1.27 1.60
N GLU A 215 2.60 -1.91 0.49
CA GLU A 215 2.38 -1.38 -0.88
C GLU A 215 1.53 -2.29 -1.77
N ALA A 216 0.78 -1.65 -2.67
CA ALA A 216 0.00 -2.31 -3.71
C ALA A 216 0.21 -1.65 -5.07
N VAL A 217 0.21 -2.46 -6.14
CA VAL A 217 0.36 -1.99 -7.53
C VAL A 217 -0.64 -2.67 -8.45
N GLN A 218 -1.27 -1.88 -9.32
CA GLN A 218 -2.15 -2.36 -10.40
C GLN A 218 -1.75 -1.74 -11.74
N GLU A 219 -1.64 -2.55 -12.79
CA GLU A 219 -1.28 -2.10 -14.14
C GLU A 219 -2.45 -2.15 -15.11
N PHE A 220 -2.44 -1.22 -16.07
CA PHE A 220 -3.43 -1.10 -17.14
C PHE A 220 -2.76 -0.80 -18.47
N THR A 221 -3.16 -1.50 -19.53
CA THR A 221 -2.61 -1.30 -20.88
C THR A 221 -3.47 -0.33 -21.67
N PHE A 222 -2.88 0.78 -22.09
CA PHE A 222 -3.49 1.77 -22.95
C PHE A 222 -2.80 1.79 -24.31
N LYS A 223 -3.57 1.89 -25.39
CA LYS A 223 -3.06 2.03 -26.76
C LYS A 223 -3.55 3.34 -27.35
N VAL A 224 -2.63 4.24 -27.62
CA VAL A 224 -2.87 5.48 -28.35
C VAL A 224 -2.87 5.17 -29.84
N LEU A 225 -4.03 5.35 -30.46
CA LEU A 225 -4.22 5.17 -31.90
C LEU A 225 -3.67 6.39 -32.66
N LYS A 226 -3.38 6.23 -33.95
CA LYS A 226 -3.04 7.39 -34.80
C LYS A 226 -4.25 8.29 -34.94
N SER A 227 -4.03 9.61 -34.97
CA SER A 227 -5.12 10.54 -35.31
C SER A 227 -5.60 10.27 -36.74
N ASN A 228 -6.92 10.30 -36.92
CA ASN A 228 -7.58 10.22 -38.22
C ASN A 228 -7.83 11.61 -38.82
N ASP A 229 -7.45 12.69 -38.13
CA ASP A 229 -7.66 14.06 -38.58
C ASP A 229 -6.74 14.36 -39.78
N LYS A 230 -7.31 14.27 -40.99
CA LYS A 230 -6.71 14.76 -42.22
C LYS A 230 -6.78 16.29 -42.29
N THR A 231 -6.16 16.99 -41.36
CA THR A 231 -5.98 18.45 -41.47
C THR A 231 -4.50 18.78 -41.43
N ASP A 232 -3.79 18.35 -42.47
CA ASP A 232 -2.70 19.18 -42.97
C ASP A 232 -3.31 20.48 -43.52
N LEU A 233 -2.77 21.62 -43.07
CA LEU A 233 -2.87 22.96 -43.66
C LEU A 233 -4.21 23.70 -43.59
N VAL A 234 -4.30 24.75 -42.76
CA VAL A 234 -4.41 26.17 -43.22
C VAL A 234 -3.91 27.09 -42.08
N ILE A 235 -2.72 27.70 -42.23
CA ILE A 235 -2.39 28.91 -41.47
C ILE A 235 -3.01 30.06 -42.26
N ASN A 236 -4.16 30.56 -41.81
CA ASN A 236 -4.75 31.77 -42.37
C ASN A 236 -4.16 32.96 -41.61
N ILE A 237 -2.98 33.43 -42.05
CA ILE A 237 -2.51 34.76 -41.65
C ILE A 237 -3.42 35.73 -42.40
N ALA A 238 -4.50 36.15 -41.74
CA ALA A 238 -5.22 37.34 -42.13
C ALA A 238 -4.23 38.51 -41.94
N ALA A 239 -3.51 38.81 -43.01
CA ALA A 239 -2.72 40.03 -43.09
C ALA A 239 -3.69 41.19 -42.94
N PHE A 240 -3.66 41.81 -41.77
CA PHE A 240 -4.32 43.09 -41.49
C PHE A 240 -3.59 44.14 -42.34
N THR A 241 -3.94 44.27 -43.61
CA THR A 241 -3.45 45.36 -44.45
C THR A 241 -4.23 46.62 -44.11
N GLY A 242 -3.86 47.22 -42.99
CA GLY A 242 -4.41 48.46 -42.48
C GLY A 242 -3.47 49.06 -41.45
N MET A 243 -2.35 49.60 -41.94
CA MET A 243 -1.29 50.34 -41.22
C MET A 243 -0.23 49.50 -40.49
N GLY A 244 0.76 49.07 -41.29
CA GLY A 244 2.18 49.32 -41.01
C GLY A 244 2.83 48.62 -39.82
N ILE A 245 3.22 47.36 -39.97
CA ILE A 245 4.44 46.80 -39.33
C ILE A 245 5.13 45.86 -40.33
N ILE A 246 6.38 46.18 -40.67
CA ILE A 246 7.30 45.36 -41.45
C ILE A 246 7.96 44.35 -40.51
N ILE A 247 7.72 43.05 -40.69
CA ILE A 247 8.69 42.01 -40.31
C ILE A 247 8.71 40.99 -41.44
N GLY A 248 9.86 40.86 -42.08
CA GLY A 248 10.06 40.04 -43.27
C GLY A 248 10.13 38.54 -42.96
N LEU A 249 9.54 37.74 -43.85
CA LEU A 249 9.94 36.36 -44.12
C LEU A 249 9.49 36.00 -45.54
N SER A 250 10.40 36.19 -46.51
CA SER A 250 10.19 35.79 -47.90
C SER A 250 10.28 34.26 -48.02
N VAL A 251 9.14 33.58 -48.08
CA VAL A 251 9.08 32.17 -48.53
C VAL A 251 8.41 32.15 -49.91
N PHE A 252 9.24 31.97 -50.94
CA PHE A 252 8.82 31.74 -52.32
C PHE A 252 8.08 30.40 -52.41
N PHE A 253 6.79 30.40 -52.72
CA PHE A 253 6.11 29.20 -53.25
C PHE A 253 5.83 29.38 -54.73
N ILE A 254 6.70 28.77 -55.55
CA ILE A 254 6.41 28.46 -56.95
C ILE A 254 5.46 27.25 -56.94
N LEU A 255 4.16 27.46 -57.16
CA LEU A 255 3.24 26.39 -57.50
C LEU A 255 3.22 26.21 -59.02
N ARG A 256 3.84 25.11 -59.47
CA ARG A 256 3.82 24.65 -60.87
C ARG A 256 2.74 23.57 -61.04
N LYS A 257 1.93 23.75 -62.09
CA LYS A 257 1.05 22.79 -62.82
C LYS A 257 -0.28 22.39 -62.14
N ARG A 258 -1.39 22.11 -62.85
CA ARG A 258 -1.62 21.72 -64.25
C ARG A 258 -3.11 21.92 -64.61
N SER A 259 -3.37 22.35 -65.84
CA SER A 259 -4.47 21.95 -66.77
C SER A 259 -5.74 21.29 -66.22
N VAL A 260 -6.90 21.87 -66.54
CA VAL A 260 -8.08 21.17 -67.09
C VAL A 260 -8.79 22.13 -68.05
N GLY A 261 -9.16 21.66 -69.24
CA GLY A 261 -9.90 22.42 -70.26
C GLY A 261 -11.41 22.08 -70.30
N ARG A 262 -12.04 22.61 -71.38
CA ARG A 262 -13.43 22.49 -71.86
C ARG A 262 -14.46 23.39 -71.17
N ASN A 263 -15.32 24.12 -71.87
CA ASN A 263 -15.66 24.22 -73.31
C ASN A 263 -15.70 25.69 -73.75
#